data_AF-A0A422LZX5-F1
#
_entry.id   AF-A0A422LZX5-F1
#
_cell.length_a   1.000
_cell.length_b   1.000
_cell.length_c   1.000
_cell.angle_alpha   90.00
_cell.angle_beta   90.00
_cell.angle_gamma   90.00
#
_symmetry.space_group_name_H-M   'P 1'
#
loop_
_entity.id
_entity.type
_entity.pdbx_description
1 polymer ?
#
loop_
_entity_poly.entity_id
_entity_poly.type
_entity_poly.pdbx_seq_one_letter_code
_entity_poly.pdbx_strand_id
1 'polypeptide(L)'
;MGDKSAIIELIKNQITAKTTQLTTDNIQKITNDIQSLLKILNDLATIEFVATSSVTQEDETAALTTGQDRTQAEERPIAVAEVKDDVEPVTSEQVPAASTEATSEKEVSFFSEHWLDQRHAYIGRFHLDLNGGHVGPIKVSESKLHKMANAPTNGDWVKAEEIKDDELLRYKITTLKRDPLPTEIVRLQFLPAVYRQDVKRWYIEFQSPEHETTQQLLLGDYDVLSFKLKPGDYIDYAYRRGQEIDGKIVWKYTASAVVATRMKRQFAKSALEASAETKPSQPAPAKKKVSVAPVRQLRQVFADKSLLLVCIENSAMPRKVKRHVEDRGGKLILSPRSDSNAMLKKKVQKADMVIVTTDFVDHGQMYAAKDEAKRIGKPIWMAKNTNERNMLQWYKRHFGTQTADQEIEQAAE
;
A
#
# COMPACT_ATOMS: atom_id res chain seq x y z
N MET A 1 7.17 -32.20 27.70
CA MET A 1 7.20 -30.74 27.95
C MET A 1 6.07 -30.13 27.15
N GLY A 2 5.27 -29.24 27.71
CA GLY A 2 4.19 -28.59 26.94
C GLY A 2 4.77 -27.70 25.84
N ASP A 3 4.07 -27.56 24.72
CA ASP A 3 4.51 -26.80 23.53
C ASP A 3 4.99 -25.38 23.89
N LYS A 4 4.33 -24.74 24.85
CA LYS A 4 4.73 -23.43 25.40
C LYS A 4 6.14 -23.45 26.00
N SER A 5 6.49 -24.49 26.77
CA SER A 5 7.81 -24.63 27.39
C SER A 5 8.91 -24.86 26.36
N ALA A 6 8.64 -25.67 25.33
CA ALA A 6 9.60 -25.93 24.25
C ALA A 6 9.90 -24.67 23.42
N ILE A 7 8.87 -23.86 23.13
CA ILE A 7 9.04 -22.58 22.42
C ILE A 7 9.82 -21.57 23.26
N ILE A 8 9.56 -21.51 24.58
CA ILE A 8 10.29 -20.61 25.49
C ILE A 8 11.77 -20.99 25.55
N GLU A 9 12.12 -22.28 25.65
CA GLU A 9 13.52 -22.72 25.62
C GLU A 9 14.20 -22.42 24.29
N LEU A 10 13.52 -22.62 23.16
CA LEU A 10 14.05 -22.30 21.85
C LEU A 10 14.42 -20.80 21.72
N ILE A 11 13.53 -19.91 22.17
CA ILE A 11 13.76 -18.46 22.11
C ILE A 11 14.90 -18.06 23.05
N LYS A 12 14.98 -18.63 24.26
CA LYS A 12 16.12 -18.40 25.17
C LYS A 12 17.45 -18.79 24.53
N ASN A 13 17.51 -19.95 23.87
CA ASN A 13 18.72 -20.42 23.19
C ASN A 13 19.11 -19.49 22.03
N GLN A 14 18.14 -18.97 21.27
CA GLN A 14 18.39 -18.01 20.19
C GLN A 14 18.90 -16.66 20.70
N ILE A 15 18.39 -16.16 21.84
CA ILE A 15 18.88 -14.94 22.47
C ILE A 15 20.33 -15.12 22.92
N THR A 16 20.65 -16.24 23.58
CA THR A 16 22.02 -16.55 24.02
C THR A 16 22.97 -16.63 22.82
N ALA A 17 22.59 -17.33 21.75
CA ALA A 17 23.40 -17.46 20.54
C ALA A 17 23.62 -16.13 19.79
N LYS A 18 22.63 -15.22 19.81
CA LYS A 18 22.79 -13.88 19.23
C LYS A 18 23.65 -12.97 20.10
N THR A 19 23.56 -13.11 21.41
CA THR A 19 24.37 -12.33 22.36
C THR A 19 25.86 -12.67 22.24
N THR A 20 26.21 -13.93 21.97
CA THR A 20 27.61 -14.35 21.74
C THR A 20 28.18 -13.88 20.40
N GLN A 21 27.34 -13.46 19.45
CA GLN A 21 27.75 -12.90 18.16
C GLN A 21 27.90 -11.36 18.18
N LEU A 22 27.72 -10.74 19.34
CA LEU A 22 27.77 -9.29 19.50
C LEU A 22 29.19 -8.74 19.29
N THR A 23 29.32 -7.86 18.31
CA THR A 23 30.53 -7.08 18.02
C THR A 23 30.17 -5.59 17.94
N THR A 24 31.17 -4.72 17.96
CA THR A 24 30.98 -3.27 17.80
C THR A 24 30.31 -2.90 16.48
N ASP A 25 30.54 -3.67 15.42
CA ASP A 25 30.05 -3.36 14.07
C ASP A 25 28.59 -3.80 13.85
N ASN A 26 28.09 -4.73 14.66
CA ASN A 26 26.75 -5.30 14.50
C ASN A 26 25.81 -5.01 15.69
N ILE A 27 26.27 -4.21 16.66
CA ILE A 27 25.58 -3.93 17.93
C ILE A 27 24.12 -3.47 17.74
N GLN A 28 23.88 -2.56 16.78
CA GLN A 28 22.53 -2.03 16.54
C GLN A 28 21.58 -3.11 15.99
N LYS A 29 22.08 -3.96 15.07
CA LYS A 29 21.30 -5.01 14.44
C LYS A 29 20.98 -6.12 15.44
N ILE A 30 21.98 -6.59 16.19
CA ILE A 30 21.78 -7.65 17.18
C ILE A 30 20.90 -7.19 18.35
N THR A 31 21.02 -5.93 18.78
CA THR A 31 20.13 -5.37 19.82
C THR A 31 18.67 -5.35 19.36
N ASN A 32 18.40 -4.95 18.11
CA ASN A 32 17.04 -4.96 17.56
C ASN A 32 16.47 -6.40 17.42
N ASP A 33 17.31 -7.36 17.03
CA ASP A 33 16.92 -8.77 16.94
C ASP A 33 16.58 -9.35 18.32
N ILE A 34 17.41 -9.07 19.34
CA ILE A 34 17.17 -9.52 20.72
C ILE A 34 15.88 -8.87 21.28
N GLN A 35 15.65 -7.58 21.02
CA GLN A 35 14.41 -6.91 21.43
C GLN A 35 13.16 -7.54 20.78
N SER A 36 13.27 -7.96 19.52
CA SER A 36 12.19 -8.65 18.81
C SER A 36 11.90 -10.03 19.42
N LEU A 37 12.94 -10.80 19.78
CA LEU A 37 12.79 -12.09 20.44
C LEU A 37 12.20 -11.96 21.86
N LEU A 38 12.61 -10.93 22.62
CA LEU A 38 12.04 -10.64 23.94
C LEU A 38 10.56 -10.25 23.84
N LYS A 39 10.17 -9.51 22.81
CA LYS A 39 8.76 -9.19 22.55
C LYS A 39 7.93 -10.44 22.28
N ILE A 40 8.43 -11.36 21.44
CA ILE A 40 7.76 -12.65 21.18
C ILE A 40 7.60 -13.46 22.47
N LEU A 41 8.61 -13.45 23.35
CA LEU A 41 8.56 -14.14 24.64
C LEU A 41 7.50 -13.52 25.58
N ASN A 42 7.37 -12.19 25.57
CA ASN A 42 6.33 -11.49 26.32
C ASN A 42 4.92 -11.77 25.77
N ASP A 43 4.78 -11.80 24.44
CA ASP A 43 3.51 -12.12 23.79
C ASP A 43 3.10 -13.59 24.07
N LEU A 44 4.05 -14.52 24.07
CA LEU A 44 3.81 -15.94 24.44
C LEU A 44 3.36 -16.12 25.88
N ALA A 45 3.77 -15.25 26.81
CA ALA A 45 3.30 -15.30 28.19
C ALA A 45 1.77 -15.10 28.25
N THR A 46 1.22 -14.27 27.37
CA THR A 46 -0.22 -13.92 27.29
C THR A 46 -1.10 -14.94 26.57
N ILE A 47 -0.50 -15.97 25.95
CA ILE A 47 -1.24 -17.00 25.20
C ILE A 47 -1.49 -18.22 26.11
N GLU A 48 -2.76 -18.60 26.27
CA GLU A 48 -3.17 -19.88 26.84
C GLU A 48 -3.16 -20.95 25.75
N PHE A 49 -2.33 -21.98 25.93
CA PHE A 49 -2.26 -23.12 25.01
C PHE A 49 -3.32 -24.15 25.43
N VAL A 50 -4.24 -24.48 24.52
CA VAL A 50 -5.22 -25.53 24.75
C VAL A 50 -4.49 -26.88 24.77
N ALA A 51 -4.64 -27.65 25.85
CA ALA A 51 -4.07 -28.98 25.92
C ALA A 51 -4.69 -29.88 24.84
N THR A 52 -3.87 -30.45 23.97
CA THR A 52 -4.31 -31.49 23.05
C THR A 52 -4.62 -32.76 23.86
N SER A 53 -5.89 -32.99 24.14
CA SER A 53 -6.39 -34.31 24.54
C SER A 53 -6.13 -35.26 23.38
N SER A 54 -5.25 -36.23 23.59
CA SER A 54 -4.95 -37.33 22.68
C SER A 54 -6.23 -38.07 22.31
N VAL A 55 -6.65 -37.95 21.04
CA VAL A 55 -7.60 -38.87 20.42
C VAL A 55 -6.82 -40.12 20.06
N THR A 56 -7.02 -41.17 20.84
CA THR A 56 -6.75 -42.55 20.47
C THR A 56 -7.59 -42.86 19.24
N GLN A 57 -6.95 -43.19 18.12
CA GLN A 57 -7.59 -43.94 17.03
C GLN A 57 -6.88 -45.27 16.87
N GLU A 58 -7.73 -46.28 16.88
CA GLU A 58 -7.46 -47.70 16.94
C GLU A 58 -6.83 -48.22 15.63
N ASP A 59 -6.10 -49.32 15.79
CA ASP A 59 -5.56 -50.19 14.77
C ASP A 59 -6.56 -50.50 13.64
N GLU A 60 -6.09 -50.38 12.39
CA GLU A 60 -6.44 -51.37 11.38
C GLU A 60 -5.17 -51.78 10.62
N THR A 61 -4.67 -52.93 11.02
CA THR A 61 -3.57 -53.68 10.40
C THR A 61 -4.00 -54.24 9.05
N ALA A 62 -3.19 -54.00 8.01
CA ALA A 62 -3.00 -54.93 6.91
C ALA A 62 -1.51 -55.03 6.59
N ALA A 63 -0.90 -56.11 7.10
CA ALA A 63 0.45 -56.54 6.78
C ALA A 63 0.49 -57.20 5.40
N LEU A 64 1.62 -57.09 4.68
CA LEU A 64 2.53 -58.23 4.46
C LEU A 64 3.81 -57.83 3.70
N THR A 65 4.96 -58.09 4.36
CA THR A 65 6.21 -58.77 3.88
C THR A 65 7.01 -58.16 2.72
N THR A 66 8.35 -58.07 2.71
CA THR A 66 9.49 -58.81 3.29
C THR A 66 10.74 -57.92 3.02
N GLY A 67 11.76 -57.72 3.85
CA GLY A 67 12.73 -58.67 4.41
C GLY A 67 14.17 -58.22 4.03
N GLN A 68 15.00 -57.96 5.05
CA GLN A 68 16.49 -57.81 5.20
C GLN A 68 17.38 -58.34 4.03
N ASP A 69 18.63 -57.90 3.76
CA ASP A 69 19.74 -57.40 4.60
C ASP A 69 20.91 -56.88 3.70
N ARG A 70 21.77 -56.03 4.28
CA ARG A 70 23.25 -55.91 4.12
C ARG A 70 24.00 -55.41 2.84
N THR A 71 24.77 -54.34 3.12
CA THR A 71 26.18 -54.01 2.76
C THR A 71 26.59 -53.25 1.49
N GLN A 72 27.47 -52.26 1.75
CA GLN A 72 28.58 -51.66 0.96
C GLN A 72 28.36 -50.40 0.08
N ALA A 73 28.97 -49.32 0.59
CA ALA A 73 29.95 -48.42 -0.05
C ALA A 73 29.64 -47.77 -1.41
N GLU A 74 29.48 -46.44 -1.40
CA GLU A 74 30.39 -45.49 -2.09
C GLU A 74 29.99 -44.04 -1.76
N GLU A 75 30.76 -43.38 -0.89
CA GLU A 75 30.91 -41.92 -0.89
C GLU A 75 32.04 -41.57 -1.86
N ARG A 76 31.81 -40.60 -2.75
CA ARG A 76 32.89 -39.85 -3.41
C ARG A 76 32.67 -38.35 -3.27
N PRO A 77 33.69 -37.60 -2.79
CA PRO A 77 33.64 -36.15 -2.59
C PRO A 77 34.16 -35.40 -3.82
N ILE A 78 33.87 -34.10 -3.91
CA ILE A 78 34.70 -33.18 -4.70
C ILE A 78 35.12 -32.01 -3.81
N ALA A 79 36.43 -31.87 -3.73
CA ALA A 79 37.19 -31.03 -2.83
C ALA A 79 37.46 -29.62 -3.40
N VAL A 80 37.77 -28.75 -2.45
CA VAL A 80 38.40 -27.43 -2.53
C VAL A 80 39.81 -27.50 -3.13
N ALA A 81 40.24 -26.47 -3.86
CA ALA A 81 41.66 -26.18 -4.05
C ALA A 81 41.92 -24.66 -4.21
N GLU A 82 42.51 -24.06 -3.18
CA GLU A 82 43.44 -22.92 -3.26
C GLU A 82 44.80 -23.41 -3.79
N VAL A 83 45.53 -22.57 -4.54
CA VAL A 83 47.02 -22.60 -4.57
C VAL A 83 47.55 -21.16 -4.80
N LYS A 84 48.53 -20.78 -3.97
CA LYS A 84 49.37 -19.57 -4.00
C LYS A 84 50.65 -19.75 -4.83
N ASP A 85 51.17 -18.62 -5.32
CA ASP A 85 52.57 -18.14 -5.50
C ASP A 85 53.69 -19.16 -5.84
N ASP A 86 54.54 -18.86 -6.83
CA ASP A 86 55.84 -18.19 -6.61
C ASP A 86 56.71 -18.01 -7.91
N VAL A 87 57.61 -17.01 -7.84
CA VAL A 87 58.88 -16.78 -8.59
C VAL A 87 58.93 -15.91 -9.88
N GLU A 88 59.52 -14.71 -9.75
CA GLU A 88 60.16 -13.86 -10.78
C GLU A 88 61.57 -14.33 -11.20
N PRO A 89 62.24 -13.72 -12.23
CA PRO A 89 63.13 -12.58 -11.92
C PRO A 89 63.18 -11.44 -12.98
N VAL A 90 63.20 -10.19 -12.46
CA VAL A 90 64.11 -9.02 -12.70
C VAL A 90 64.82 -8.94 -14.08
N THR A 91 64.89 -7.83 -14.85
CA THR A 91 65.45 -6.49 -14.51
C THR A 91 65.33 -5.54 -15.72
N SER A 92 64.97 -4.27 -15.52
CA SER A 92 65.77 -3.08 -15.92
C SER A 92 64.99 -1.78 -15.65
N GLU A 93 65.52 -1.00 -14.71
CA GLU A 93 65.17 0.38 -14.38
C GLU A 93 65.32 1.33 -15.57
N GLN A 94 64.47 2.36 -15.64
CA GLN A 94 64.90 3.76 -15.50
C GLN A 94 63.70 4.74 -15.47
N VAL A 95 63.58 5.48 -14.37
CA VAL A 95 62.94 6.80 -14.26
C VAL A 95 64.02 7.70 -13.62
N PRO A 96 64.25 8.97 -14.03
CA PRO A 96 63.46 10.13 -13.55
C PRO A 96 63.29 11.22 -14.65
N ALA A 97 62.51 12.31 -14.59
CA ALA A 97 61.62 12.96 -13.63
C ALA A 97 60.85 14.09 -14.37
N ALA A 98 59.87 14.65 -13.67
CA ALA A 98 59.39 16.05 -13.71
C ALA A 98 58.33 16.49 -14.73
N SER A 99 57.13 16.69 -14.16
CA SER A 99 56.19 17.81 -14.34
C SER A 99 55.85 18.32 -15.73
N THR A 100 54.56 18.21 -16.07
CA THR A 100 53.74 19.43 -16.11
C THR A 100 52.28 19.10 -15.87
N GLU A 101 51.66 19.92 -15.02
CA GLU A 101 50.24 19.97 -14.75
C GLU A 101 49.44 20.04 -16.05
N ALA A 102 48.49 19.13 -16.21
CA ALA A 102 47.30 19.39 -16.99
C ALA A 102 46.12 19.14 -16.06
N THR A 103 45.70 20.22 -15.40
CA THR A 103 44.39 20.37 -14.78
C THR A 103 43.35 20.10 -15.86
N SER A 104 43.02 18.83 -16.08
CA SER A 104 41.80 18.48 -16.79
C SER A 104 40.66 18.77 -15.83
N GLU A 105 40.23 20.03 -15.83
CA GLU A 105 38.86 20.36 -15.47
C GLU A 105 37.99 19.47 -16.37
N LYS A 106 37.63 18.30 -15.83
CA LYS A 106 36.51 17.51 -16.36
C LYS A 106 35.36 18.48 -16.38
N GLU A 107 34.93 18.84 -17.59
CA GLU A 107 33.70 19.57 -17.84
C GLU A 107 32.57 18.69 -17.29
N VAL A 108 32.28 18.87 -16.00
CA VAL A 108 31.20 18.17 -15.33
C VAL A 108 29.94 18.67 -16.00
N SER A 109 29.29 17.79 -16.75
CA SER A 109 27.91 17.97 -17.21
C SER A 109 27.14 18.74 -16.13
N PHE A 110 26.67 19.93 -16.49
CA PHE A 110 25.99 20.87 -15.59
C PHE A 110 24.81 20.22 -14.83
N PHE A 111 24.30 19.09 -15.34
CA PHE A 111 23.28 18.25 -14.73
C PHE A 111 23.77 16.82 -14.54
N SER A 112 24.68 16.64 -13.58
CA SER A 112 25.12 15.33 -13.10
C SER A 112 25.08 15.31 -11.58
N GLU A 113 24.96 14.14 -10.98
CA GLU A 113 24.88 14.00 -9.52
C GLU A 113 26.27 14.06 -8.90
N HIS A 114 26.57 15.13 -8.15
CA HIS A 114 27.88 15.30 -7.53
C HIS A 114 27.86 16.31 -6.38
N TRP A 115 28.86 16.18 -5.51
CA TRP A 115 29.19 17.18 -4.50
C TRP A 115 30.00 18.31 -5.12
N LEU A 116 29.73 19.52 -4.68
CA LEU A 116 30.43 20.76 -4.97
C LEU A 116 30.99 21.36 -3.67
N ASP A 117 31.89 22.32 -3.81
CA ASP A 117 32.36 23.18 -2.72
C ASP A 117 32.82 22.39 -1.49
N GLN A 118 33.73 21.41 -1.67
CA GLN A 118 34.23 20.55 -0.58
C GLN A 118 33.13 19.81 0.22
N ARG A 119 32.02 19.45 -0.45
CA ARG A 119 30.81 18.84 0.12
C ARG A 119 29.87 19.81 0.87
N HIS A 120 30.04 21.12 0.71
CA HIS A 120 29.09 22.11 1.19
C HIS A 120 27.88 22.29 0.27
N ALA A 121 27.93 21.78 -0.97
CA ALA A 121 26.78 21.79 -1.86
C ALA A 121 26.65 20.46 -2.63
N TYR A 122 25.42 20.10 -3.00
CA TYR A 122 25.13 18.91 -3.80
C TYR A 122 24.18 19.25 -4.95
N ILE A 123 24.51 18.83 -6.16
CA ILE A 123 23.59 18.88 -7.31
C ILE A 123 23.10 17.45 -7.56
N GLY A 124 21.78 17.31 -7.72
CA GLY A 124 21.19 16.03 -8.09
C GLY A 124 19.70 16.14 -8.41
N ARG A 125 19.07 15.00 -8.73
CA ARG A 125 17.63 14.94 -8.92
C ARG A 125 16.91 14.87 -7.58
N PHE A 126 15.78 15.59 -7.49
CA PHE A 126 14.90 15.50 -6.34
C PHE A 126 13.99 14.28 -6.47
N HIS A 127 14.08 13.38 -5.50
CA HIS A 127 13.22 12.21 -5.39
C HIS A 127 12.14 12.46 -4.36
N LEU A 128 10.87 12.35 -4.78
CA LEU A 128 9.73 12.54 -3.90
C LEU A 128 9.48 11.29 -3.07
N ASP A 129 9.27 11.49 -1.76
CA ASP A 129 8.84 10.46 -0.82
C ASP A 129 7.45 10.80 -0.26
N LEU A 130 6.88 9.85 0.50
CA LEU A 130 5.60 10.08 1.18
C LEU A 130 5.69 11.26 2.15
N ASN A 131 6.79 11.42 2.89
CA ASN A 131 7.00 12.50 3.85
C ASN A 131 8.21 13.37 3.45
N GLY A 132 8.04 14.18 2.41
CA GLY A 132 9.09 15.03 1.85
C GLY A 132 9.77 14.41 0.63
N GLY A 133 11.09 14.35 0.66
CA GLY A 133 11.90 13.74 -0.38
C GLY A 133 13.39 13.80 -0.06
N HIS A 134 14.22 13.53 -1.06
CA HIS A 134 15.67 13.58 -0.93
C HIS A 134 16.36 13.99 -2.22
N VAL A 135 17.61 14.47 -2.09
CA VAL A 135 18.50 14.81 -3.21
C VAL A 135 19.83 14.15 -2.89
N GLY A 136 20.15 13.06 -3.59
CA GLY A 136 21.24 12.18 -3.18
C GLY A 136 21.11 11.78 -1.70
N PRO A 137 22.14 12.00 -0.86
CA PRO A 137 22.08 11.67 0.56
C PRO A 137 21.34 12.70 1.44
N ILE A 138 20.92 13.84 0.89
CA ILE A 138 20.33 14.93 1.66
C ILE A 138 18.81 14.77 1.74
N LYS A 139 18.29 14.53 2.94
CA LYS A 139 16.85 14.46 3.19
C LYS A 139 16.22 15.85 3.28
N VAL A 140 15.07 16.01 2.62
CA VAL A 140 14.27 17.23 2.63
C VAL A 140 12.93 16.92 3.28
N SER A 141 12.62 17.57 4.40
CA SER A 141 11.37 17.36 5.12
C SER A 141 10.17 18.02 4.42
N GLU A 142 8.99 17.45 4.61
CA GLU A 142 7.73 17.99 4.07
C GLU A 142 7.49 19.44 4.55
N SER A 143 7.76 19.73 5.82
CA SER A 143 7.63 21.08 6.38
C SER A 143 8.50 22.12 5.67
N LYS A 144 9.65 21.71 5.13
CA LYS A 144 10.53 22.60 4.36
C LYS A 144 9.96 22.82 2.97
N LEU A 145 9.50 21.77 2.30
CA LEU A 145 8.84 21.88 0.99
C LEU A 145 7.61 22.80 1.04
N HIS A 146 6.75 22.66 2.06
CA HIS A 146 5.57 23.50 2.23
C HIS A 146 5.88 25.00 2.47
N LYS A 147 7.06 25.32 3.02
CA LYS A 147 7.49 26.70 3.24
C LYS A 147 8.16 27.32 2.01
N MET A 148 8.55 26.51 1.03
CA MET A 148 9.19 26.99 -0.20
C MET A 148 8.13 27.54 -1.15
N ALA A 149 8.33 28.77 -1.63
CA ALA A 149 7.47 29.36 -2.67
C ALA A 149 7.56 28.58 -4.00
N ASN A 150 8.72 27.99 -4.28
CA ASN A 150 9.00 27.25 -5.51
C ASN A 150 9.56 25.85 -5.17
N ALA A 151 8.74 25.01 -4.55
CA ALA A 151 9.15 23.67 -4.14
C ALA A 151 9.48 22.78 -5.36
N PRO A 152 10.52 21.93 -5.29
CA PRO A 152 10.84 20.98 -6.36
C PRO A 152 9.78 19.89 -6.48
N THR A 153 9.59 19.41 -7.70
CA THR A 153 8.76 18.24 -8.03
C THR A 153 9.65 17.03 -8.32
N ASN A 154 9.07 15.82 -8.27
CA ASN A 154 9.82 14.59 -8.50
C ASN A 154 10.57 14.65 -9.83
N GLY A 155 11.87 14.37 -9.83
CA GLY A 155 12.74 14.38 -11.01
C GLY A 155 13.46 15.69 -11.29
N ASP A 156 13.04 16.81 -10.68
CA ASP A 156 13.66 18.12 -10.92
C ASP A 156 15.12 18.14 -10.49
N TRP A 157 15.94 18.88 -11.24
CA TRP A 157 17.33 19.13 -10.87
C TRP A 157 17.38 20.24 -9.84
N VAL A 158 18.03 19.96 -8.72
CA VAL A 158 18.12 20.88 -7.59
C VAL A 158 19.54 20.96 -7.06
N LYS A 159 19.89 22.13 -6.53
CA LYS A 159 21.09 22.35 -5.73
C LYS A 159 20.71 22.41 -4.25
N ALA A 160 21.35 21.59 -3.43
CA ALA A 160 21.26 21.64 -1.99
C ALA A 160 22.54 22.30 -1.45
N GLU A 161 22.45 23.51 -0.90
CA GLU A 161 23.59 24.26 -0.38
C GLU A 161 23.53 24.31 1.14
N GLU A 162 24.61 24.00 1.84
CA GLU A 162 24.69 24.09 3.28
C GLU A 162 24.51 25.54 3.75
N ILE A 163 23.64 25.73 4.74
CA ILE A 163 23.47 26.99 5.47
C ILE A 163 24.11 26.78 6.83
N LYS A 164 25.09 27.63 7.17
CA LYS A 164 25.62 27.70 8.53
C LYS A 164 24.55 28.32 9.42
N ASP A 165 23.93 27.49 10.23
CA ASP A 165 22.97 27.88 11.27
C ASP A 165 23.38 27.11 12.52
N ASP A 166 23.43 27.79 13.67
CA ASP A 166 24.06 27.25 14.87
C ASP A 166 23.40 25.91 15.29
N GLU A 167 24.26 24.91 15.49
CA GLU A 167 24.01 23.55 16.01
C GLU A 167 23.39 22.49 15.08
N LEU A 168 22.79 22.83 13.92
CA LEU A 168 22.18 21.83 13.02
C LEU A 168 22.53 22.07 11.55
N LEU A 169 23.11 21.06 10.91
CA LEU A 169 23.39 21.07 9.47
C LEU A 169 22.08 21.24 8.67
N ARG A 170 21.88 22.41 8.07
CA ARG A 170 20.71 22.74 7.26
C ARG A 170 21.13 22.97 5.83
N TYR A 171 20.31 22.52 4.89
CA TYR A 171 20.52 22.81 3.47
C TYR A 171 19.47 23.82 2.98
N LYS A 172 19.82 24.70 2.06
CA LYS A 172 18.91 25.46 1.20
C LYS A 172 18.70 24.65 -0.06
N ILE A 173 17.45 24.41 -0.46
CA ILE A 173 17.15 23.72 -1.72
C ILE A 173 16.77 24.78 -2.76
N THR A 174 17.46 24.77 -3.89
CA THR A 174 17.20 25.67 -5.02
C THR A 174 16.97 24.83 -6.27
N THR A 175 15.82 24.99 -6.93
CA THR A 175 15.54 24.31 -8.19
C THR A 175 16.35 24.95 -9.31
N LEU A 176 17.20 24.15 -9.96
CA LEU A 176 18.04 24.57 -11.09
C LEU A 176 17.30 24.41 -12.42
N LYS A 177 16.65 23.26 -12.63
CA LYS A 177 15.89 22.95 -13.84
C LYS A 177 14.66 22.10 -13.50
N ARG A 178 13.51 22.49 -14.07
CA ARG A 178 12.29 21.68 -14.02
C ARG A 178 12.41 20.56 -15.05
N ASP A 179 12.34 19.32 -14.58
CA ASP A 179 12.40 18.11 -15.38
C ASP A 179 11.59 17.01 -14.67
N PRO A 180 10.25 17.21 -14.56
CA PRO A 180 9.41 16.35 -13.73
C PRO A 180 9.35 14.94 -14.30
N LEU A 181 9.70 13.96 -13.48
CA LEU A 181 9.58 12.55 -13.78
C LEU A 181 8.29 11.96 -13.18
N PRO A 182 7.68 10.96 -13.85
CA PRO A 182 6.55 10.24 -13.30
C PRO A 182 6.83 9.74 -11.89
N THR A 183 5.83 9.82 -11.02
CA THR A 183 5.89 9.29 -9.66
C THR A 183 4.68 8.42 -9.38
N GLU A 184 4.91 7.35 -8.62
CA GLU A 184 3.85 6.51 -8.07
C GLU A 184 3.16 7.18 -6.88
N ILE A 185 3.69 8.29 -6.36
CA ILE A 185 3.13 8.97 -5.20
C ILE A 185 2.00 9.89 -5.63
N VAL A 186 0.81 9.64 -5.09
CA VAL A 186 -0.36 10.51 -5.23
C VAL A 186 -0.48 11.35 -3.97
N ARG A 187 -0.63 12.66 -4.15
CA ARG A 187 -0.86 13.62 -3.06
C ARG A 187 -2.25 14.21 -3.17
N LEU A 188 -3.04 14.01 -2.13
CA LEU A 188 -4.38 14.57 -1.98
C LEU A 188 -4.30 15.76 -1.04
N GLN A 189 -4.76 16.91 -1.52
CA GLN A 189 -4.68 18.14 -0.76
C GLN A 189 -6.00 18.51 -0.12
N PHE A 190 -5.91 19.04 1.10
CA PHE A 190 -7.00 19.70 1.80
C PHE A 190 -8.23 18.79 1.96
N LEU A 191 -8.02 17.59 2.50
CA LEU A 191 -9.06 16.62 2.83
C LEU A 191 -9.60 16.86 4.25
N PRO A 192 -10.92 16.80 4.46
CA PRO A 192 -11.49 16.86 5.80
C PRO A 192 -11.20 15.57 6.58
N ALA A 193 -10.67 15.70 7.79
CA ALA A 193 -10.53 14.59 8.72
C ALA A 193 -11.86 14.41 9.49
N VAL A 194 -12.49 13.25 9.32
CA VAL A 194 -13.79 12.92 9.92
C VAL A 194 -13.60 11.93 11.07
N TYR A 195 -14.00 12.34 12.27
CA TYR A 195 -14.04 11.44 13.42
C TYR A 195 -15.37 10.71 13.49
N ARG A 196 -15.34 9.38 13.43
CA ARG A 196 -16.52 8.54 13.56
C ARG A 196 -16.67 8.08 15.01
N GLN A 197 -17.69 8.60 15.69
CA GLN A 197 -17.94 8.30 17.11
C GLN A 197 -18.29 6.84 17.38
N ASP A 198 -18.94 6.16 16.42
CA ASP A 198 -19.39 4.78 16.55
C ASP A 198 -18.23 3.77 16.62
N VAL A 199 -17.16 4.03 15.87
CA VAL A 199 -15.95 3.19 15.83
C VAL A 199 -14.74 3.83 16.52
N LYS A 200 -14.90 5.04 17.06
CA LYS A 200 -13.87 5.86 17.72
C LYS A 200 -12.59 6.03 16.89
N ARG A 201 -12.71 6.08 15.56
CA ARG A 201 -11.58 6.16 14.62
C ARG A 201 -11.72 7.30 13.62
N TRP A 202 -10.58 7.69 13.04
CA TRP A 202 -10.45 8.79 12.08
C TRP A 202 -10.48 8.31 10.64
N TYR A 203 -11.21 9.01 9.79
CA TYR A 203 -11.34 8.70 8.38
C TYR A 203 -11.12 9.93 7.51
N ILE A 204 -10.68 9.70 6.27
CA ILE A 204 -10.77 10.67 5.18
C ILE A 204 -11.71 10.15 4.10
N GLU A 205 -12.35 11.08 3.41
CA GLU A 205 -13.17 10.78 2.24
C GLU A 205 -12.61 11.52 1.04
N PHE A 206 -12.31 10.78 -0.02
CA PHE A 206 -11.75 11.35 -1.24
C PHE A 206 -12.15 10.53 -2.47
N GLN A 207 -12.23 11.20 -3.61
CA GLN A 207 -12.39 10.55 -4.91
C GLN A 207 -11.00 10.50 -5.55
N SER A 208 -10.42 9.30 -5.66
CA SER A 208 -9.13 9.12 -6.33
C SER A 208 -9.28 9.36 -7.83
N PRO A 209 -8.29 9.92 -8.54
CA PRO A 209 -8.31 10.04 -10.00
C PRO A 209 -8.55 8.71 -10.73
N GLU A 210 -8.13 7.59 -10.11
CA GLU A 210 -8.26 6.24 -10.67
C GLU A 210 -9.62 5.59 -10.34
N HIS A 211 -10.46 6.26 -9.55
CA HIS A 211 -11.68 5.68 -9.01
C HIS A 211 -12.87 6.62 -9.19
N GLU A 212 -13.96 6.08 -9.74
CA GLU A 212 -15.16 6.86 -10.04
C GLU A 212 -15.95 7.24 -8.78
N THR A 213 -15.80 6.50 -7.67
CA THR A 213 -16.54 6.74 -6.43
C THR A 213 -15.68 7.31 -5.32
N THR A 214 -16.32 8.04 -4.41
CA THR A 214 -15.70 8.53 -3.18
C THR A 214 -15.38 7.36 -2.26
N GLN A 215 -14.11 7.25 -1.89
CA GLN A 215 -13.61 6.25 -0.95
C GLN A 215 -13.58 6.83 0.44
N GLN A 216 -13.88 6.00 1.43
CA GLN A 216 -13.67 6.30 2.84
C GLN A 216 -12.49 5.45 3.33
N LEU A 217 -11.44 6.11 3.80
CA LEU A 217 -10.18 5.47 4.20
C LEU A 217 -9.90 5.74 5.68
N LEU A 218 -9.53 4.69 6.41
CA LEU A 218 -9.17 4.77 7.82
C LEU A 218 -7.74 5.34 7.96
N LEU A 219 -7.56 6.38 8.77
CA LEU A 219 -6.25 6.94 9.07
C LEU A 219 -5.51 6.07 10.11
N GLY A 220 -4.21 5.90 9.91
CA GLY A 220 -3.35 5.15 10.84
C GLY A 220 -3.21 5.85 12.20
N ASP A 221 -3.26 5.08 13.29
CA ASP A 221 -3.26 5.61 14.66
C ASP A 221 -1.99 6.43 14.98
N TYR A 222 -0.83 6.06 14.42
CA TYR A 222 0.42 6.80 14.58
C TYR A 222 0.36 8.24 14.02
N ASP A 223 -0.19 8.40 12.81
CA ASP A 223 -0.30 9.71 12.17
C ASP A 223 -1.31 10.59 12.89
N VAL A 224 -2.44 10.00 13.32
CA VAL A 224 -3.47 10.69 14.12
C VAL A 224 -2.87 11.29 15.38
N LEU A 225 -2.06 10.50 16.10
CA LEU A 225 -1.38 10.94 17.33
C LEU A 225 -0.31 11.99 17.04
N SER A 226 0.51 11.77 16.01
CA SER A 226 1.60 12.69 15.63
C SER A 226 1.08 14.07 15.23
N PHE A 227 -0.01 14.12 14.45
CA PHE A 227 -0.62 15.35 14.01
C PHE A 227 -1.68 15.91 14.99
N LYS A 228 -1.96 15.20 16.08
CA LYS A 228 -2.95 15.58 17.11
C LYS A 228 -4.27 16.03 16.47
N LEU A 229 -4.88 15.16 15.67
CA LEU A 229 -6.07 15.50 14.90
C LEU A 229 -7.27 15.82 15.80
N LYS A 230 -8.03 16.85 15.41
CA LYS A 230 -9.27 17.29 16.06
C LYS A 230 -10.41 17.40 15.05
N PRO A 231 -11.69 17.26 15.49
CA PRO A 231 -12.80 17.28 14.55
C PRO A 231 -12.86 18.62 13.81
N GLY A 232 -12.94 18.58 12.49
CA GLY A 232 -12.90 19.78 11.64
C GLY A 232 -11.50 20.15 11.13
N ASP A 233 -10.45 19.43 11.50
CA ASP A 233 -9.12 19.57 10.91
C ASP A 233 -9.14 19.17 9.42
N TYR A 234 -8.31 19.84 8.63
CA TYR A 234 -8.02 19.46 7.24
C TYR A 234 -6.57 19.01 7.14
N ILE A 235 -6.33 18.01 6.28
CA ILE A 235 -5.02 17.41 6.10
C ILE A 235 -4.67 17.23 4.63
N ASP A 236 -3.38 17.14 4.35
CA ASP A 236 -2.88 16.55 3.10
C ASP A 236 -2.50 15.09 3.37
N TYR A 237 -2.82 14.22 2.41
CA TYR A 237 -2.58 12.79 2.49
C TYR A 237 -1.80 12.32 1.27
N ALA A 238 -0.75 11.52 1.47
CA ALA A 238 0.05 10.97 0.38
C ALA A 238 0.09 9.44 0.45
N TYR A 239 -0.02 8.78 -0.70
CA TYR A 239 0.06 7.33 -0.80
C TYR A 239 0.76 6.92 -2.10
N ARG A 240 1.29 5.69 -2.15
CA ARG A 240 1.77 5.09 -3.39
C ARG A 240 0.59 4.48 -4.15
N ARG A 241 0.52 4.64 -5.47
CA ARG A 241 -0.57 4.09 -6.30
C ARG A 241 -0.80 2.62 -5.98
N GLY A 242 -2.04 2.27 -5.67
CA GLY A 242 -2.41 0.92 -5.27
C GLY A 242 -2.15 0.55 -3.80
N GLN A 243 -1.54 1.43 -3.01
CA GLN A 243 -1.29 1.29 -1.57
C GLN A 243 -1.93 2.45 -0.79
N GLU A 244 -3.17 2.78 -1.11
CA GLU A 244 -3.95 3.87 -0.50
C GLU A 244 -4.03 3.71 1.02
N ILE A 245 -4.16 2.47 1.51
CA ILE A 245 -4.31 2.15 2.95
C ILE A 245 -3.02 2.44 3.72
N ASP A 246 -1.87 2.30 3.07
CA ASP A 246 -0.54 2.50 3.69
C ASP A 246 -0.03 3.94 3.53
N GLY A 247 -0.88 4.84 3.03
CA GLY A 247 -0.56 6.26 2.90
C GLY A 247 -0.44 6.96 4.25
N LYS A 248 0.10 8.17 4.21
CA LYS A 248 0.44 8.97 5.39
C LYS A 248 -0.14 10.37 5.34
N ILE A 249 -0.40 10.92 6.52
CA ILE A 249 -0.67 12.35 6.69
C ILE A 249 0.64 13.11 6.51
N VAL A 250 0.68 14.03 5.55
CA VAL A 250 1.90 14.79 5.22
C VAL A 250 1.84 16.21 5.76
N TRP A 251 0.63 16.76 5.86
CA TRP A 251 0.41 18.10 6.37
C TRP A 251 -0.92 18.23 7.09
N LYS A 252 -0.99 19.15 8.06
CA LYS A 252 -2.21 19.55 8.72
C LYS A 252 -2.38 21.06 8.65
N TYR A 253 -3.54 21.52 8.23
CA TYR A 253 -3.83 22.94 8.10
C TYR A 253 -4.22 23.56 9.44
N THR A 254 -3.84 24.82 9.62
CA THR A 254 -4.33 25.66 10.72
C THR A 254 -5.73 26.18 10.39
N ALA A 255 -6.50 26.57 11.42
CA ALA A 255 -7.84 27.12 11.23
C ALA A 255 -7.88 28.32 10.27
N SER A 256 -6.88 29.21 10.32
CA SER A 256 -6.75 30.34 9.40
C SER A 256 -6.53 29.89 7.95
N ALA A 257 -5.69 28.88 7.72
CA ALA A 257 -5.47 28.32 6.40
C ALA A 257 -6.74 27.64 5.87
N VAL A 258 -7.51 26.98 6.74
CA VAL A 258 -8.80 26.38 6.37
C VAL A 258 -9.80 27.44 5.90
N VAL A 259 -9.90 28.56 6.62
CA VAL A 259 -10.77 29.69 6.25
C VAL A 259 -10.34 30.29 4.91
N ALA A 260 -9.04 30.56 4.73
CA ALA A 260 -8.51 31.11 3.48
C ALA A 260 -8.78 30.20 2.28
N THR A 261 -8.60 28.88 2.43
CA THR A 261 -8.86 27.92 1.35
C THR A 261 -10.36 27.78 1.07
N ARG A 262 -11.22 27.82 2.10
CA ARG A 262 -12.69 27.84 1.91
C ARG A 262 -13.13 29.09 1.16
N MET A 263 -12.60 30.26 1.52
CA MET A 263 -12.86 31.51 0.79
C MET A 263 -12.38 31.42 -0.65
N LYS A 264 -11.15 30.96 -0.91
CA LYS A 264 -10.65 30.76 -2.29
C LYS A 264 -11.56 29.85 -3.11
N ARG A 265 -12.07 28.75 -2.54
CA ARG A 265 -13.01 27.85 -3.22
C ARG A 265 -14.36 28.51 -3.48
N GLN A 266 -14.87 29.32 -2.55
CA GLN A 266 -16.11 30.09 -2.75
C GLN A 266 -15.94 31.11 -3.88
N PHE A 267 -14.86 31.90 -3.86
CA PHE A 267 -14.58 32.89 -4.90
C PHE A 267 -14.26 32.27 -6.26
N ALA A 268 -13.56 31.13 -6.33
CA ALA A 268 -13.33 30.42 -7.58
C ALA A 268 -14.64 29.88 -8.19
N LYS A 269 -15.57 29.43 -7.34
CA LYS A 269 -16.91 29.01 -7.78
C LYS A 269 -17.72 30.21 -8.28
N SER A 270 -17.67 31.33 -7.58
CA SER A 270 -18.29 32.60 -8.02
C SER A 270 -17.65 33.18 -9.28
N ALA A 271 -16.35 32.98 -9.52
CA ALA A 271 -15.67 33.43 -10.73
C ALA A 271 -16.01 32.56 -11.97
N LEU A 272 -16.26 31.26 -11.77
CA LEU A 272 -16.80 30.38 -12.81
C LEU A 272 -18.26 30.72 -13.14
N GLU A 273 -19.05 31.10 -12.13
CA GLU A 273 -20.43 31.57 -12.32
C GLU A 273 -20.46 32.97 -12.97
N ALA A 274 -19.55 33.88 -12.59
CA ALA A 274 -19.45 35.22 -13.16
C ALA A 274 -18.85 35.26 -14.59
N SER A 275 -18.05 34.27 -14.99
CA SER A 275 -17.56 34.15 -16.37
C SER A 275 -18.62 33.56 -17.33
N ALA A 276 -19.76 33.08 -16.81
CA ALA A 276 -20.91 32.66 -17.62
C ALA A 276 -21.94 33.79 -17.83
N GLU A 277 -21.77 34.95 -17.20
CA GLU A 277 -22.70 36.09 -17.30
C GLU A 277 -22.03 37.29 -17.98
N THR A 278 -22.04 37.27 -19.31
CA THR A 278 -22.03 38.52 -20.08
C THR A 278 -22.97 38.43 -21.28
N LYS A 279 -24.27 38.61 -21.03
CA LYS A 279 -25.19 39.44 -21.86
C LYS A 279 -26.56 39.61 -21.18
N PRO A 280 -27.28 40.71 -21.49
CA PRO A 280 -28.13 41.40 -20.53
C PRO A 280 -29.59 40.90 -20.46
N SER A 281 -30.11 40.98 -19.23
CA SER A 281 -31.45 41.43 -18.82
C SER A 281 -32.66 41.01 -19.66
N GLN A 282 -33.47 40.06 -19.16
CA GLN A 282 -34.95 40.16 -19.05
C GLN A 282 -35.55 38.98 -18.22
N PRO A 283 -36.80 39.09 -17.71
CA PRO A 283 -37.15 38.79 -16.32
C PRO A 283 -37.62 37.34 -16.09
N ALA A 284 -37.49 36.89 -14.84
CA ALA A 284 -38.02 35.63 -14.34
C ALA A 284 -39.58 35.67 -14.21
N PRO A 285 -40.30 34.55 -13.97
CA PRO A 285 -39.81 33.17 -13.73
C PRO A 285 -40.61 32.06 -14.46
N ALA A 286 -39.95 30.96 -14.83
CA ALA A 286 -40.61 29.67 -14.99
C ALA A 286 -39.69 28.56 -14.49
N LYS A 287 -40.19 27.80 -13.51
CA LYS A 287 -39.52 26.65 -12.88
C LYS A 287 -39.02 25.66 -13.95
N LYS A 288 -37.74 25.71 -14.28
CA LYS A 288 -37.06 24.67 -15.07
C LYS A 288 -36.31 23.73 -14.14
N LYS A 289 -36.58 22.45 -14.37
CA LYS A 289 -36.04 21.28 -13.68
C LYS A 289 -34.51 21.38 -13.60
N VAL A 290 -33.99 21.07 -12.41
CA VAL A 290 -32.57 20.88 -12.15
C VAL A 290 -32.01 19.90 -13.17
N SER A 291 -31.25 20.39 -14.14
CA SER A 291 -30.41 19.55 -15.00
C SER A 291 -29.22 19.11 -14.16
N VAL A 292 -29.26 17.86 -13.71
CA VAL A 292 -28.12 17.17 -13.12
C VAL A 292 -26.97 17.23 -14.13
N ALA A 293 -25.78 17.64 -13.67
CA ALA A 293 -24.54 17.61 -14.45
C ALA A 293 -24.38 16.23 -15.11
N PRO A 294 -23.76 16.11 -16.31
CA PRO A 294 -23.65 14.83 -16.99
C PRO A 294 -22.86 13.87 -16.08
N VAL A 295 -23.59 12.92 -15.51
CA VAL A 295 -23.01 11.80 -14.76
C VAL A 295 -22.13 11.08 -15.75
N ARG A 296 -20.81 11.14 -15.54
CA ARG A 296 -19.86 10.31 -16.27
C ARG A 296 -20.36 8.87 -16.16
N GLN A 297 -20.82 8.30 -17.28
CA GLN A 297 -21.48 6.99 -17.28
C GLN A 297 -20.51 5.97 -16.67
N LEU A 298 -20.91 5.38 -15.54
CA LEU A 298 -20.13 4.36 -14.87
C LEU A 298 -19.96 3.17 -15.83
N ARG A 299 -18.72 2.70 -15.94
CA ARG A 299 -18.38 1.58 -16.83
C ARG A 299 -19.22 0.35 -16.42
N GLN A 300 -19.93 -0.26 -17.37
CA GLN A 300 -20.84 -1.39 -17.14
C GLN A 300 -20.07 -2.71 -16.94
N VAL A 301 -19.31 -2.81 -15.85
CA VAL A 301 -18.40 -3.95 -15.59
C VAL A 301 -19.15 -5.26 -15.30
N PHE A 302 -20.35 -5.18 -14.75
CA PHE A 302 -21.15 -6.35 -14.35
C PHE A 302 -22.37 -6.56 -15.27
N ALA A 303 -22.36 -6.00 -16.47
CA ALA A 303 -23.44 -6.16 -17.43
C ALA A 303 -23.87 -7.64 -17.53
N ASP A 304 -25.17 -7.88 -17.34
CA ASP A 304 -25.83 -9.19 -17.38
C ASP A 304 -25.33 -10.23 -16.36
N LYS A 305 -24.52 -9.84 -15.37
CA LYS A 305 -24.05 -10.73 -14.29
C LYS A 305 -24.91 -10.65 -13.05
N SER A 306 -25.23 -11.81 -12.49
CA SER A 306 -25.89 -11.94 -11.20
C SER A 306 -24.87 -12.26 -10.10
N LEU A 307 -24.67 -11.33 -9.16
CA LEU A 307 -23.74 -11.49 -8.04
C LEU A 307 -24.54 -11.86 -6.78
N LEU A 308 -24.13 -12.91 -6.08
CA LEU A 308 -24.71 -13.28 -4.79
C LEU A 308 -23.89 -12.67 -3.65
N LEU A 309 -24.53 -11.95 -2.74
CA LEU A 309 -23.95 -11.53 -1.47
C LEU A 309 -24.56 -12.34 -0.32
N VAL A 310 -23.71 -13.11 0.37
CA VAL A 310 -24.07 -13.84 1.59
C VAL A 310 -23.71 -12.96 2.79
N CYS A 311 -24.72 -12.51 3.54
CA CYS A 311 -24.54 -11.52 4.60
C CYS A 311 -25.68 -11.54 5.62
N ILE A 312 -25.49 -10.89 6.78
CA ILE A 312 -26.55 -10.68 7.77
C ILE A 312 -27.40 -9.45 7.40
N GLU A 313 -28.72 -9.60 7.51
CA GLU A 313 -29.79 -8.74 6.99
C GLU A 313 -29.78 -7.29 7.55
N ASN A 314 -29.25 -7.09 8.76
CA ASN A 314 -29.28 -5.81 9.49
C ASN A 314 -28.04 -4.92 9.31
N SER A 315 -27.21 -5.16 8.29
CA SER A 315 -26.02 -4.34 8.03
C SER A 315 -26.28 -3.24 6.99
N ALA A 316 -25.58 -2.11 7.07
CA ALA A 316 -25.57 -1.10 6.01
C ALA A 316 -24.84 -1.58 4.73
N MET A 317 -24.19 -2.74 4.81
CA MET A 317 -23.31 -3.30 3.77
C MET A 317 -24.05 -3.76 2.51
N PRO A 318 -25.16 -4.53 2.56
CA PRO A 318 -25.98 -4.87 1.41
C PRO A 318 -26.33 -3.65 0.56
N ARG A 319 -26.68 -2.52 1.18
CA ARG A 319 -27.02 -1.28 0.46
C ARG A 319 -25.83 -0.72 -0.30
N LYS A 320 -24.63 -0.77 0.28
CA LYS A 320 -23.39 -0.30 -0.38
C LYS A 320 -23.03 -1.21 -1.55
N VAL A 321 -22.97 -2.53 -1.31
CA VAL A 321 -22.66 -3.52 -2.34
C VAL A 321 -23.68 -3.47 -3.48
N LYS A 322 -24.97 -3.32 -3.16
CA LYS A 322 -26.05 -3.18 -4.14
C LYS A 322 -25.80 -2.02 -5.10
N ARG A 323 -25.46 -0.83 -4.58
CA ARG A 323 -25.10 0.32 -5.42
C ARG A 323 -23.92 0.00 -6.34
N HIS A 324 -22.83 -0.55 -5.80
CA HIS A 324 -21.64 -0.84 -6.61
C HIS A 324 -21.89 -1.85 -7.74
N VAL A 325 -22.81 -2.80 -7.53
CA VAL A 325 -23.16 -3.83 -8.52
C VAL A 325 -24.19 -3.31 -9.53
N GLU A 326 -25.28 -2.71 -9.06
CA GLU A 326 -26.40 -2.25 -9.92
C GLU A 326 -26.03 -1.02 -10.74
N ASP A 327 -25.26 -0.07 -10.19
CA ASP A 327 -24.80 1.11 -10.94
C ASP A 327 -23.86 0.73 -12.11
N ARG A 328 -23.37 -0.51 -12.14
CA ARG A 328 -22.47 -1.08 -13.16
C ARG A 328 -23.10 -2.19 -13.99
N GLY A 329 -24.43 -2.27 -14.00
CA GLY A 329 -25.20 -3.15 -14.89
C GLY A 329 -25.42 -4.57 -14.39
N GLY A 330 -24.99 -4.87 -13.16
CA GLY A 330 -25.17 -6.18 -12.56
C GLY A 330 -26.43 -6.29 -11.70
N LYS A 331 -26.81 -7.52 -11.37
CA LYS A 331 -27.93 -7.83 -10.47
C LYS A 331 -27.39 -8.38 -9.16
N LEU A 332 -27.70 -7.73 -8.04
CA LEU A 332 -27.36 -8.26 -6.73
C LEU A 332 -28.47 -9.18 -6.18
N ILE A 333 -28.11 -10.42 -5.89
CA ILE A 333 -28.93 -11.37 -5.14
C ILE A 333 -28.44 -11.36 -3.69
N LEU A 334 -29.35 -11.17 -2.74
CA LEU A 334 -29.01 -11.23 -1.31
C LEU A 334 -29.38 -12.58 -0.73
N SER A 335 -28.48 -13.16 0.08
CA SER A 335 -28.78 -14.29 0.95
C SER A 335 -28.61 -13.87 2.42
N PRO A 336 -29.71 -13.52 3.10
CA PRO A 336 -29.71 -13.18 4.52
C PRO A 336 -29.52 -14.40 5.42
N ARG A 337 -29.27 -14.15 6.72
CA ARG A 337 -29.22 -15.21 7.74
C ARG A 337 -30.51 -16.03 7.84
N SER A 338 -31.65 -15.40 7.54
CA SER A 338 -32.98 -16.03 7.54
C SER A 338 -33.17 -17.07 6.43
N ASP A 339 -32.29 -17.11 5.42
CA ASP A 339 -32.34 -18.14 4.38
C ASP A 339 -31.97 -19.53 4.93
N SER A 340 -32.77 -20.53 4.58
CA SER A 340 -32.39 -21.93 4.77
C SER A 340 -31.20 -22.33 3.88
N ASN A 341 -30.45 -23.35 4.28
CA ASN A 341 -29.35 -23.89 3.48
C ASN A 341 -29.78 -24.30 2.06
N ALA A 342 -31.00 -24.83 1.90
CA ALA A 342 -31.56 -25.16 0.59
C ALA A 342 -31.78 -23.91 -0.28
N MET A 343 -32.23 -22.81 0.32
CA MET A 343 -32.42 -21.54 -0.38
C MET A 343 -31.07 -20.92 -0.79
N LEU A 344 -30.09 -20.93 0.12
CA LEU A 344 -28.73 -20.47 -0.15
C LEU A 344 -28.12 -21.22 -1.35
N LYS A 345 -28.23 -22.55 -1.39
CA LYS A 345 -27.75 -23.36 -2.52
C LYS A 345 -28.41 -23.00 -3.84
N LYS A 346 -29.73 -22.79 -3.84
CA LYS A 346 -30.47 -22.31 -5.04
C LYS A 346 -29.98 -20.92 -5.49
N LYS A 347 -29.67 -20.02 -4.56
CA LYS A 347 -29.13 -18.68 -4.88
C LYS A 347 -27.71 -18.76 -5.43
N VAL A 348 -26.87 -19.64 -4.89
CA VAL A 348 -25.51 -19.92 -5.39
C VAL A 348 -25.55 -20.41 -6.84
N GLN A 349 -26.49 -21.30 -7.17
CA GLN A 349 -26.66 -21.80 -8.54
C GLN A 349 -27.11 -20.71 -9.53
N LYS A 350 -27.96 -19.78 -9.09
CA LYS A 350 -28.46 -18.67 -9.92
C LYS A 350 -27.45 -17.55 -10.15
N ALA A 351 -26.40 -17.48 -9.33
CA ALA A 351 -25.40 -16.42 -9.43
C ALA A 351 -24.25 -16.82 -10.36
N ASP A 352 -23.66 -15.83 -11.00
CA ASP A 352 -22.42 -15.95 -11.75
C ASP A 352 -21.19 -15.87 -10.84
N MET A 353 -21.33 -15.16 -9.71
CA MET A 353 -20.28 -14.97 -8.73
C MET A 353 -20.87 -14.93 -7.32
N VAL A 354 -20.17 -15.56 -6.37
CA VAL A 354 -20.57 -15.57 -4.95
C VAL A 354 -19.61 -14.71 -4.14
N ILE A 355 -20.14 -13.79 -3.34
CA ILE A 355 -19.42 -12.93 -2.41
C ILE A 355 -19.81 -13.33 -1.00
N VAL A 356 -18.83 -13.71 -0.19
CA VAL A 356 -19.03 -14.06 1.22
C VAL A 356 -18.24 -13.09 2.09
N THR A 357 -18.95 -12.27 2.87
CA THR A 357 -18.33 -11.31 3.80
C THR A 357 -17.94 -12.01 5.10
N THR A 358 -16.66 -12.30 5.32
CA THR A 358 -16.20 -13.12 6.45
C THR A 358 -16.57 -12.56 7.81
N ASP A 359 -16.67 -11.23 7.92
CA ASP A 359 -16.90 -10.53 9.20
C ASP A 359 -18.40 -10.36 9.51
N PHE A 360 -19.28 -10.63 8.54
CA PHE A 360 -20.71 -10.35 8.62
C PHE A 360 -21.57 -11.52 8.13
N VAL A 361 -21.08 -12.74 8.29
CA VAL A 361 -21.75 -13.99 7.93
C VAL A 361 -21.62 -15.01 9.05
N ASP A 362 -22.61 -15.87 9.20
CA ASP A 362 -22.51 -17.02 10.09
C ASP A 362 -21.53 -18.06 9.52
N HIS A 363 -20.73 -18.72 10.37
CA HIS A 363 -19.77 -19.73 9.93
C HIS A 363 -20.45 -20.86 9.13
N GLY A 364 -21.65 -21.29 9.54
CA GLY A 364 -22.40 -22.34 8.83
C GLY A 364 -22.80 -21.91 7.42
N GLN A 365 -23.32 -20.69 7.25
CA GLN A 365 -23.67 -20.14 5.93
C GLN A 365 -22.44 -19.92 5.05
N MET A 366 -21.32 -19.49 5.63
CA MET A 366 -20.04 -19.34 4.92
C MET A 366 -19.57 -20.67 4.33
N TYR A 367 -19.51 -21.74 5.13
CA TYR A 367 -19.09 -23.05 4.64
C TYR A 367 -20.10 -23.61 3.63
N ALA A 368 -21.41 -23.49 3.88
CA ALA A 368 -22.43 -23.94 2.95
C ALA A 368 -22.34 -23.25 1.57
N ALA A 369 -22.11 -21.93 1.55
CA ALA A 369 -21.91 -21.18 0.31
C ALA A 369 -20.61 -21.58 -0.40
N LYS A 370 -19.51 -21.76 0.36
CA LYS A 370 -18.21 -22.18 -0.14
C LYS A 370 -18.24 -23.56 -0.78
N ASP A 371 -18.80 -24.53 -0.07
CA ASP A 371 -18.80 -25.92 -0.49
C ASP A 371 -19.69 -26.09 -1.71
N GLU A 372 -20.86 -25.46 -1.72
CA GLU A 372 -21.73 -25.48 -2.89
C GLU A 372 -21.08 -24.77 -4.09
N ALA A 373 -20.53 -23.57 -3.92
CA ALA A 373 -19.89 -22.84 -5.02
C ALA A 373 -18.71 -23.62 -5.62
N LYS A 374 -17.86 -24.22 -4.77
CA LYS A 374 -16.77 -25.08 -5.21
C LYS A 374 -17.28 -26.32 -5.95
N ARG A 375 -18.33 -26.98 -5.43
CA ARG A 375 -18.92 -28.18 -6.03
C ARG A 375 -19.42 -27.94 -7.45
N ILE A 376 -19.96 -26.74 -7.75
CA ILE A 376 -20.48 -26.38 -9.07
C ILE A 376 -19.52 -25.51 -9.90
N GLY A 377 -18.28 -25.30 -9.45
CA GLY A 377 -17.29 -24.50 -10.16
C GLY A 377 -17.62 -23.00 -10.27
N LYS A 378 -18.44 -22.46 -9.37
CA LYS A 378 -18.77 -21.02 -9.36
C LYS A 378 -17.65 -20.21 -8.68
N PRO A 379 -17.21 -19.10 -9.31
CA PRO A 379 -16.25 -18.19 -8.70
C PRO A 379 -16.76 -17.66 -7.35
N ILE A 380 -15.97 -17.86 -6.29
CA ILE A 380 -16.30 -17.43 -4.93
C ILE A 380 -15.23 -16.52 -4.35
N TRP A 381 -15.66 -15.35 -3.88
CA TRP A 381 -14.82 -14.38 -3.21
C TRP A 381 -15.10 -14.37 -1.69
N MET A 382 -14.13 -14.83 -0.91
CA MET A 382 -14.11 -14.67 0.54
C MET A 382 -13.58 -13.28 0.89
N ALA A 383 -14.49 -12.34 1.14
CA ALA A 383 -14.20 -10.93 1.28
C ALA A 383 -14.09 -10.52 2.76
N LYS A 384 -12.92 -10.06 3.19
CA LYS A 384 -12.76 -9.34 4.48
C LYS A 384 -13.43 -7.97 4.43
N ASN A 385 -13.40 -7.32 3.27
CA ASN A 385 -14.13 -6.09 2.99
C ASN A 385 -14.75 -6.16 1.58
N THR A 386 -15.91 -5.55 1.41
CA THR A 386 -16.60 -5.46 0.11
C THR A 386 -16.52 -4.05 -0.43
N ASN A 387 -15.35 -3.42 -0.29
CA ASN A 387 -15.10 -2.16 -0.97
C ASN A 387 -15.10 -2.38 -2.49
N GLU A 388 -15.44 -1.33 -3.23
CA GLU A 388 -15.56 -1.41 -4.68
C GLU A 388 -14.27 -1.87 -5.37
N ARG A 389 -13.13 -1.37 -4.91
CA ARG A 389 -11.82 -1.71 -5.47
C ARG A 389 -11.56 -3.21 -5.44
N ASN A 390 -11.72 -3.84 -4.28
CA ASN A 390 -11.41 -5.27 -4.15
C ASN A 390 -12.40 -6.11 -4.94
N MET A 391 -13.67 -5.68 -5.02
CA MET A 391 -14.68 -6.34 -5.85
C MET A 391 -14.31 -6.28 -7.34
N LEU A 392 -13.95 -5.09 -7.86
CA LEU A 392 -13.58 -4.91 -9.26
C LEU A 392 -12.27 -5.62 -9.61
N GLN A 393 -11.26 -5.55 -8.75
CA GLN A 393 -9.99 -6.26 -8.95
C GLN A 393 -10.20 -7.77 -8.95
N TRP A 394 -10.99 -8.28 -8.01
CA TRP A 394 -11.29 -9.70 -7.93
C TRP A 394 -12.06 -10.14 -9.18
N TYR A 395 -13.09 -9.39 -9.58
CA TYR A 395 -13.88 -9.68 -10.77
C TYR A 395 -13.02 -9.70 -12.03
N LYS A 396 -12.18 -8.68 -12.26
CA LYS A 396 -11.26 -8.64 -13.42
C LYS A 396 -10.31 -9.83 -13.45
N ARG A 397 -9.82 -10.31 -12.31
CA ARG A 397 -8.95 -11.50 -12.27
C ARG A 397 -9.66 -12.80 -12.67
N HIS A 398 -10.96 -12.90 -12.41
CA HIS A 398 -11.73 -14.13 -12.64
C HIS A 398 -12.57 -14.10 -13.92
N PHE A 399 -12.87 -12.92 -14.44
CA PHE A 399 -13.73 -12.73 -15.62
C PHE A 399 -13.11 -11.83 -16.70
N GLY A 400 -11.99 -11.16 -16.43
CA GLY A 400 -11.38 -10.17 -17.35
C GLY A 400 -10.73 -10.75 -18.61
N THR A 401 -10.59 -12.07 -18.73
CA THR A 401 -10.21 -12.72 -19.99
C THR A 401 -11.39 -12.92 -20.94
N GLN A 402 -12.64 -12.91 -20.46
CA GLN A 402 -13.82 -13.13 -21.31
C GLN A 402 -14.25 -11.88 -22.11
N THR A 403 -13.83 -10.69 -21.70
CA THR A 403 -14.25 -9.43 -22.32
C THR A 403 -13.35 -9.00 -23.47
N ALA A 404 -12.07 -9.39 -23.49
CA ALA A 404 -11.17 -9.11 -24.61
C ALA A 404 -11.58 -9.88 -25.88
N ASP A 405 -12.03 -11.13 -25.72
CA ASP A 405 -12.46 -11.95 -26.87
C ASP A 405 -13.80 -11.47 -27.45
N GLN A 406 -14.71 -10.95 -26.60
CA GLN A 406 -16.00 -10.40 -27.06
C GLN A 406 -15.87 -9.01 -27.72
N GLU A 407 -14.90 -8.19 -27.30
CA GLU A 407 -14.63 -6.90 -27.94
C GLU A 407 -13.96 -7.07 -29.33
N ILE A 408 -13.24 -8.17 -29.56
CA ILE A 408 -12.65 -8.49 -30.87
C ILE A 408 -13.70 -9.06 -31.83
N GLU A 409 -14.62 -9.88 -31.34
CA GLU A 409 -15.68 -10.49 -32.17
C GLU A 409 -16.75 -9.47 -32.60
N GLN A 410 -17.10 -8.49 -31.75
CA GLN A 410 -18.01 -7.40 -32.11
C GLN A 410 -17.39 -6.30 -32.99
N ALA A 411 -16.07 -6.28 -33.14
CA ALA A 411 -15.38 -5.38 -34.08
C ALA A 411 -15.15 -6.04 -35.45
N ALA A 412 -15.52 -7.31 -35.60
CA ALA A 412 -15.32 -8.12 -36.81
C ALA A 412 -16.64 -8.47 -37.55
N GLU A 413 -17.80 -8.08 -37.01
CA GLU A 413 -19.10 -8.01 -37.70
C GLU A 413 -19.47 -6.56 -38.05
#